data_AF-A0AAV1T3M1-F1
#
_entry.id   AF-A0AAV1T3M1-F1
#
_cell.length_a   1.000
_cell.length_b   1.000
_cell.length_c   1.000
_cell.angle_alpha   90.00
_cell.angle_beta   90.00
_cell.angle_gamma   90.00
#
_symmetry.space_group_name_H-M   'P 1'
#
loop_
_entity.id
_entity.type
_entity.pdbx_description
1 polymer ?
#
loop_
_entity_poly.entity_id
_entity_poly.type
_entity_poly.pdbx_seq_one_letter_code
_entity_poly.pdbx_strand_id
1 'polypeptide(L)' 'MNGVRTSYLVRWRGYPPAWDSWQPRAQLIVDVPGLVEKHDETHPLRSKKGRRKMTSPNASTGIARYQSLRPL' A
#
# COMPACT_ATOMS: atom_id res chain seq x y z
N MET A 1 -7.33 20.86 7.70
CA MET A 1 -6.42 20.32 6.66
C MET A 1 -6.21 18.85 6.93
N ASN A 2 -6.93 17.95 6.26
CA ASN A 2 -6.79 16.51 6.49
C ASN A 2 -5.78 15.95 5.48
N GLY A 3 -4.49 16.20 5.74
CA GLY A 3 -3.38 15.63 4.97
C GLY A 3 -3.31 14.13 5.23
N VAL A 4 -3.41 13.33 4.17
CA VAL A 4 -3.19 11.88 4.28
C VAL A 4 -1.74 11.66 4.70
N ARG A 5 -1.53 11.00 5.84
CA ARG A 5 -0.19 10.63 6.33
C ARG A 5 0.19 9.27 5.76
N THR A 6 1.08 9.28 4.76
CA THR A 6 1.66 8.05 4.22
C THR A 6 2.81 7.58 5.11
N SER A 7 2.83 6.29 5.43
CA SER A 7 3.94 5.62 6.14
C SER A 7 4.31 4.34 5.40
N TYR A 8 5.58 3.96 5.47
CA TYR A 8 6.09 2.71 4.89
C TYR A 8 6.54 1.76 6.00
N LEU A 9 6.37 0.46 5.77
CA LEU A 9 6.98 -0.57 6.62
C LEU A 9 8.43 -0.75 6.17
N VAL A 10 9.37 -0.41 7.04
CA VAL A 10 10.80 -0.45 6.73
C VAL A 10 11.41 -1.76 7.22
N ARG A 11 12.09 -2.47 6.32
CA ARG A 11 12.98 -3.60 6.63
C ARG A 11 14.38 -3.09 6.92
N TRP A 12 14.86 -3.26 8.14
CA TRP A 12 16.19 -2.80 8.54
C TRP A 12 17.28 -3.78 8.12
N ARG A 13 18.37 -3.27 7.56
CA ARG A 13 19.53 -4.07 7.17
C ARG A 13 20.18 -4.68 8.40
N GLY A 14 20.39 -6.00 8.39
CA GLY A 14 21.02 -6.73 9.50
C GLY A 14 20.07 -7.12 10.63
N TYR A 15 18.78 -6.79 10.53
CA TYR A 15 17.77 -7.18 11.51
C TYR A 15 16.75 -8.14 10.90
N PRO A 16 16.18 -9.06 11.71
CA PRO A 16 15.12 -9.94 11.23
C PRO A 16 13.81 -9.16 11.01
N PRO A 17 12.86 -9.71 10.24
CA PRO A 17 11.55 -9.08 9.96
C PRO A 17 10.76 -8.65 11.20
N ALA A 18 11.02 -9.26 12.35
CA ALA A 18 10.39 -8.90 13.63
C ALA A 18 10.69 -7.45 14.06
N TRP A 19 11.72 -6.83 13.49
CA TRP A 19 12.13 -5.45 13.77
C TRP A 19 11.59 -4.46 12.74
N ASP A 20 10.81 -4.94 11.76
CA ASP A 20 10.21 -4.05 10.77
C ASP A 20 9.33 -3.01 11.48
N SER A 21 9.48 -1.76 11.07
CA SER A 21 8.82 -0.64 11.75
C SER A 21 8.15 0.29 10.74
N TRP A 22 7.01 0.86 11.12
CA TRP A 22 6.31 1.86 10.32
C TRP A 22 7.00 3.22 10.47
N GLN A 23 7.49 3.76 9.35
CA GLN A 23 8.17 5.05 9.30
C GLN A 23 7.39 6.05 8.44
N PRO A 24 7.28 7.32 8.85
CA PRO A 24 6.61 8.33 8.04
C PRO A 24 7.33 8.56 6.71
N ARG A 25 6.58 8.62 5.60
CA ARG A 25 7.13 8.95 4.28
C ARG A 25 7.91 10.27 4.31
N ALA A 26 7.41 11.26 5.05
CA ALA A 26 8.04 12.58 5.15
C ALA A 26 9.47 12.52 5.69
N GLN A 27 9.74 11.62 6.65
CA GLN A 27 11.07 11.43 7.19
C GLN A 27 11.96 10.65 6.20
N LEU A 28 11.43 9.59 5.60
CA LEU A 28 12.19 8.76 4.67
C LEU A 28 12.61 9.47 3.38
N ILE A 29 11.87 10.50 2.94
CA ILE A 29 12.29 11.33 1.80
C ILE A 29 13.52 12.15 2.13
N VAL A 30 13.69 12.55 3.39
CA VAL A 30 14.87 13.28 3.84
C VAL A 30 16.04 12.31 4.00
N ASP A 31 15.82 11.18 4.68
CA ASP A 31 16.88 10.24 5.03
C ASP A 31 17.38 9.42 3.83
N VAL A 32 16.47 8.98 2.96
CA VAL A 32 16.73 8.03 1.85
C VAL A 32 15.88 8.34 0.60
N PRO A 33 15.98 9.54 0.00
CA PRO A 33 15.09 10.01 -1.07
C PRO A 33 14.97 9.05 -2.26
N GLY A 34 16.10 8.53 -2.77
CA GLY A 34 16.10 7.65 -3.95
C GLY A 34 15.40 6.31 -3.73
N LEU A 35 15.37 5.80 -2.49
CA LEU A 35 14.62 4.58 -2.17
C LEU A 35 13.11 4.84 -2.20
N VAL A 36 12.69 5.97 -1.65
CA VAL A 36 11.28 6.36 -1.64
C VAL A 36 10.78 6.63 -3.05
N GLU A 37 11.56 7.34 -3.87
CA GLU A 37 11.22 7.63 -5.27
C GLU A 37 10.97 6.35 -6.06
N LYS A 38 11.93 5.42 -6.06
CA LYS A 38 11.79 4.12 -6.73
C LYS A 38 10.59 3.31 -6.21
N HIS A 39 10.34 3.36 -4.90
CA HIS A 39 9.19 2.68 -4.31
C HIS A 39 7.88 3.30 -4.81
N ASP A 40 7.80 4.63 -4.88
CA ASP A 40 6.62 5.36 -5.35
C ASP A 40 6.36 5.19 -6.86
N GLU A 41 7.40 5.08 -7.68
CA GLU A 41 7.26 4.75 -9.11
C GLU A 41 6.59 3.39 -9.32
N THR A 42 6.95 2.40 -8.49
CA THR A 42 6.42 1.04 -8.56
C THR A 42 5.10 0.85 -7.80
N HIS A 43 4.83 1.71 -6.82
CA HIS A 43 3.66 1.66 -5.96
C HIS A 43 3.04 3.07 -5.85
N PRO A 44 2.46 3.59 -6.94
CA PRO A 44 1.93 4.94 -6.96
C PRO A 44 0.88 5.11 -5.87
N LEU A 45 1.12 6.05 -4.96
CA LEU A 45 0.19 6.39 -3.90
C LEU A 45 -1.17 6.69 -4.53
N ARG A 46 -2.22 6.00 -4.08
CA ARG A 46 -3.59 6.24 -4.57
C ARG A 46 -3.94 7.71 -4.38
N SER A 47 -3.78 8.47 -5.44
CA SER A 47 -4.25 9.84 -5.51
C SER A 47 -5.78 9.79 -5.40
N LYS A 48 -6.39 10.72 -4.65
CA LYS A 48 -7.85 10.86 -4.54
C LYS A 48 -8.49 11.35 -5.86
N LYS A 49 -8.07 10.82 -7.01
CA LYS A 49 -8.67 11.10 -8.31
C LYS A 49 -9.69 10.00 -8.61
N GLY A 50 -10.96 10.33 -8.34
CA GLY A 50 -12.11 9.57 -8.81
C GLY A 50 -12.66 8.54 -7.81
N ARG A 51 -13.69 8.94 -7.08
CA ARG A 51 -14.79 8.04 -6.72
C ARG A 51 -15.27 7.39 -8.03
N ARG A 52 -14.89 6.13 -8.30
CA ARG A 52 -15.43 5.36 -9.43
C ARG A 52 -16.95 5.34 -9.27
N LYS A 53 -17.71 6.06 -10.09
CA LYS A 53 -19.10 5.67 -10.36
C LYS A 53 -18.99 4.41 -11.22
N MET A 54 -18.91 3.26 -10.55
CA MET A 54 -19.15 1.99 -11.21
C MET A 54 -20.66 1.90 -11.36
N THR A 55 -21.18 2.41 -12.49
CA THR A 55 -22.51 2.02 -12.96
C THR A 55 -22.42 0.54 -13.31
N SER A 56 -23.05 -0.32 -12.52
CA SER A 56 -23.23 -1.73 -12.85
C SER A 56 -24.44 -1.83 -13.78
N PRO A 57 -24.28 -2.23 -15.07
CA PRO A 57 -25.38 -2.85 -15.78
C PRO A 57 -25.38 -4.32 -15.39
N ASN A 58 -26.44 -4.67 -14.66
CA ASN A 58 -26.94 -5.99 -14.32
C ASN A 58 -26.49 -7.15 -15.27
N ALA A 59 -25.87 -8.18 -14.70
CA ALA A 59 -25.93 -9.54 -15.24
C ALA A 59 -25.69 -10.56 -14.10
N SER A 60 -26.76 -11.27 -13.76
CA SER A 60 -26.83 -12.45 -12.91
C SER A 60 -25.88 -13.55 -13.41
N THR A 61 -25.16 -14.25 -12.51
CA THR A 61 -24.84 -15.71 -12.54
C THR A 61 -23.59 -16.03 -11.70
N GLY A 62 -23.75 -16.94 -10.72
CA GLY A 62 -22.78 -18.02 -10.47
C GLY A 62 -21.49 -17.74 -9.68
N ILE A 63 -21.50 -18.13 -8.40
CA ILE A 63 -20.48 -18.94 -7.69
C ILE A 63 -19.03 -18.89 -8.21
N ALA A 64 -18.09 -18.29 -7.45
CA ALA A 64 -16.67 -18.68 -7.44
C ALA A 64 -15.91 -18.23 -6.17
N ARG A 65 -15.97 -19.08 -5.14
CA ARG A 65 -14.90 -19.59 -4.25
C ARG A 65 -13.88 -18.61 -3.64
N TYR A 66 -13.97 -18.48 -2.31
CA TYR A 66 -12.90 -18.04 -1.40
C TYR A 66 -11.57 -18.72 -1.73
N GLN A 67 -10.51 -17.93 -1.93
CA GLN A 67 -9.16 -18.45 -2.15
C GLN A 67 -8.26 -18.11 -0.95
N SER A 68 -7.99 -19.15 -0.15
CA SER A 68 -6.95 -19.26 0.88
C SER A 68 -7.24 -18.73 2.29
N LEU A 69 -7.75 -19.63 3.14
CA LEU A 69 -7.42 -19.66 4.57
C LEU A 69 -6.09 -20.43 4.71
N ARG A 70 -5.07 -19.82 5.31
CA ARG A 70 -3.82 -20.52 5.65
C ARG A 70 -3.97 -21.16 7.03
N PRO A 71 -3.72 -22.47 7.20
CA PRO A 71 -3.74 -23.12 8.50
C PRO A 71 -2.45 -22.83 9.29
N LEU A 72 -2.54 -23.03 10.61
CA LEU A 72 -1.43 -23.00 11.57
C LEU A 72 -0.31 -23.97 11.19
#